data_AF-A0A6G9VNF0-F1
#
_entry.id   AF-A0A6G9VNF0-F1
#
_cell.length_a   1.000
_cell.length_b   1.000
_cell.length_c   1.000
_cell.angle_alpha   90.00
_cell.angle_beta   90.00
_cell.angle_gamma   90.00
#
_symmetry.space_group_name_H-M   'P 1'
#
loop_
_entity.id
_entity.type
_entity.pdbx_description
1 polymer ?
#
loop_
_entity_poly.entity_id
_entity_poly.type
_entity_poly.pdbx_seq_one_letter_code
_entity_poly.pdbx_strand_id
1 'polypeptide(L)'
;MKTYNFCYEIGSLPSIIDFSLFVNEKNVLVQLFCGHGKEVLKYTSDVILSHLPNAICIGTTTDGEIYGESITTFRTIISISIFEHTFIKTAYAQDDDSFQCGMKLASDLITPNTKLLILFSDGTHMNAEEFLKGVETFDSTVPVCGGMAGDNGKFEQTYISSQHTLISEGVVGVSLNSDILQVATNYKFDWKPIGLTHTLTKVQNNRVYMIDDMKATDFYDKYLGGNFSQTEFPLILEKNSVTMVRAVIAKHEDGSLSYSGNLNEGDQVRIGFGDAESLMKDPIESLENLQSINTETFFIFSCMARRRFMPFLIKLGIGSFARTATTSGFYTYSEFYHHDGHNKLLNQTLTVVALSESEKSPLSAPHTNTDMNKKDTSYFRTFKTIESLTHLIEQSARDYEEQSKRLEEQMNYSENLLASHRQFLRYTVHEMNSPLSVIMGNIELHEMEFGKSVYLENIEVAAKSIFSMYDDLSYLVKKDHIHYMKQRIDLVDYVRSRIDFFAQVADKAKSMFLFESNLSEIYIFFNETKLQRIIDNNLTNAIKYTFENEQIIVSLHQEHDNCHFFIASHSRKIQEPEKIFEEYYREEQSQEGFGLGLNLVRRICKEENVKITLHSSENITSFSYQFKVLNT
;
A
#
# COMPACT_ATOMS: atom_id res chain seq x y z
N MET A 1 -49.64 12.94 -8.67
CA MET A 1 -49.60 11.67 -7.90
C MET A 1 -49.84 11.90 -6.40
N LYS A 2 -50.24 10.86 -5.66
CA LYS A 2 -50.36 10.89 -4.19
C LYS A 2 -49.74 9.65 -3.56
N THR A 3 -49.02 9.83 -2.46
CA THR A 3 -48.42 8.72 -1.69
C THR A 3 -48.94 8.71 -0.26
N TYR A 4 -49.23 7.52 0.25
CA TYR A 4 -49.68 7.25 1.60
C TYR A 4 -48.74 6.25 2.26
N ASN A 5 -48.22 6.58 3.44
CA ASN A 5 -47.31 5.71 4.17
C ASN A 5 -47.99 5.18 5.43
N PHE A 6 -47.82 3.90 5.68
CA PHE A 6 -48.31 3.22 6.88
C PHE A 6 -47.18 2.47 7.57
N CYS A 7 -47.29 2.34 8.89
CA CYS A 7 -46.32 1.62 9.71
C CYS A 7 -47.02 0.43 10.37
N TYR A 8 -46.57 -0.78 10.05
CA TYR A 8 -47.08 -2.04 10.59
C TYR A 8 -46.06 -2.66 11.53
N GLU A 9 -46.51 -3.04 12.72
CA GLU A 9 -45.70 -3.74 13.74
C GLU A 9 -46.30 -5.11 14.02
N ILE A 10 -47.52 -5.14 14.53
CA ILE A 10 -48.26 -6.36 14.87
C ILE A 10 -49.76 -6.18 14.60
N GLY A 11 -50.49 -7.29 14.46
CA GLY A 11 -51.94 -7.30 14.31
C GLY A 11 -52.40 -7.44 12.86
N SER A 12 -53.62 -6.97 12.57
CA SER A 12 -54.28 -7.14 11.26
C SER A 12 -54.04 -5.91 10.36
N LEU A 13 -53.50 -6.10 9.16
CA LEU A 13 -53.28 -5.01 8.20
C LEU A 13 -54.55 -4.18 7.91
N PRO A 14 -55.74 -4.79 7.69
CA PRO A 14 -57.00 -4.07 7.51
C PRO A 14 -57.41 -3.12 8.66
N SER A 15 -56.83 -3.25 9.86
CA SER A 15 -57.07 -2.26 10.93
C SER A 15 -56.19 -1.01 10.82
N ILE A 16 -55.14 -1.06 10.01
CA ILE A 16 -54.19 0.05 9.80
C ILE A 16 -54.46 0.76 8.49
N ILE A 17 -54.83 0.00 7.45
CA ILE A 17 -55.06 0.51 6.11
C ILE A 17 -56.54 0.36 5.77
N ASP A 18 -57.20 1.49 5.53
CA ASP A 18 -58.51 1.50 4.90
C ASP A 18 -58.36 1.27 3.39
N PHE A 19 -58.42 0.00 2.98
CA PHE A 19 -58.26 -0.40 1.58
C PHE A 19 -59.33 0.17 0.66
N SER A 20 -60.51 0.56 1.19
CA SER A 20 -61.60 1.09 0.37
C SER A 20 -61.21 2.37 -0.38
N LEU A 21 -60.19 3.10 0.12
CA LEU A 21 -59.64 4.30 -0.49
C LEU A 21 -58.88 4.03 -1.80
N PHE A 22 -58.43 2.79 -2.04
CA PHE A 22 -57.50 2.47 -3.13
C PHE A 22 -58.07 1.49 -4.16
N VAL A 23 -59.16 0.77 -3.84
CA VAL A 23 -59.70 -0.32 -4.69
C VAL A 23 -60.07 0.14 -6.10
N ASN A 24 -60.49 1.39 -6.27
CA ASN A 24 -60.93 1.93 -7.56
C ASN A 24 -59.81 2.60 -8.36
N GLU A 25 -58.62 2.70 -7.79
CA GLU A 25 -57.47 3.34 -8.43
C GLU A 25 -56.80 2.39 -9.44
N LYS A 26 -56.35 2.94 -10.56
CA LYS A 26 -55.84 2.14 -11.68
C LYS A 26 -54.34 1.87 -11.60
N ASN A 27 -53.55 2.91 -11.33
CA ASN A 27 -52.09 2.81 -11.28
C ASN A 27 -51.64 2.94 -9.83
N VAL A 28 -51.60 1.80 -9.13
CA VAL A 28 -51.23 1.74 -7.72
C VAL A 28 -49.91 0.98 -7.58
N LEU A 29 -48.89 1.64 -7.06
CA LEU A 29 -47.63 1.03 -6.64
C LEU A 29 -47.64 0.87 -5.13
N VAL A 30 -47.35 -0.34 -4.65
CA VAL A 30 -47.10 -0.63 -3.25
C VAL A 30 -45.66 -1.04 -3.08
N GLN A 31 -44.92 -0.32 -2.25
CA GLN A 31 -43.57 -0.67 -1.82
C GLN A 31 -43.58 -1.10 -0.35
N LEU A 32 -43.04 -2.29 -0.07
CA LEU A 32 -42.93 -2.86 1.27
C LEU A 32 -41.49 -2.84 1.75
N PHE A 33 -41.24 -2.14 2.86
CA PHE A 33 -39.94 -2.07 3.53
C PHE A 33 -40.04 -2.82 4.86
N CYS A 34 -39.58 -4.07 4.92
CA CYS A 34 -39.87 -5.00 6.03
C CYS A 34 -38.66 -5.32 6.92
N GLY A 35 -38.65 -4.78 8.14
CA GLY A 35 -37.63 -5.09 9.16
C GLY A 35 -37.85 -6.39 9.94
N HIS A 36 -39.01 -7.05 9.81
CA HIS A 36 -39.33 -8.29 10.56
C HIS A 36 -38.83 -9.57 9.87
N GLY A 37 -38.53 -9.50 8.56
CA GLY A 37 -38.03 -10.63 7.78
C GLY A 37 -39.09 -11.35 6.94
N LYS A 38 -38.76 -12.58 6.54
CA LYS A 38 -39.43 -13.37 5.49
C LYS A 38 -40.94 -13.52 5.64
N GLU A 39 -41.38 -14.01 6.80
CA GLU A 39 -42.77 -14.40 7.04
C GLU A 39 -43.70 -13.18 7.01
N VAL A 40 -43.26 -12.09 7.63
CA VAL A 40 -44.02 -10.85 7.66
C VAL A 40 -44.06 -10.24 6.27
N LEU A 41 -42.93 -10.16 5.54
CA LEU A 41 -42.91 -9.63 4.17
C LEU A 41 -43.93 -10.36 3.27
N LYS A 42 -43.92 -11.70 3.32
CA LYS A 42 -44.87 -12.54 2.58
C LYS A 42 -46.32 -12.28 3.02
N TYR A 43 -46.58 -12.29 4.32
CA TYR A 43 -47.92 -12.01 4.87
C TYR A 43 -48.44 -10.63 4.41
N THR A 44 -47.63 -9.57 4.53
CA THR A 44 -48.03 -8.22 4.10
C THR A 44 -48.30 -8.14 2.60
N SER A 45 -47.47 -8.76 1.76
CA SER A 45 -47.71 -8.78 0.31
C SER A 45 -49.02 -9.49 -0.04
N ASP A 46 -49.22 -10.69 0.52
CA ASP A 46 -50.41 -11.51 0.25
C ASP A 46 -51.71 -10.82 0.70
N VAL A 47 -51.71 -10.16 1.87
CA VAL A 47 -52.88 -9.42 2.37
C VAL A 47 -53.16 -8.15 1.56
N ILE A 48 -52.13 -7.43 1.12
CA ILE A 48 -52.33 -6.24 0.30
C ILE A 48 -52.92 -6.62 -1.05
N LEU A 49 -52.35 -7.63 -1.72
CA LEU A 49 -52.82 -8.08 -3.03
C LEU A 49 -54.21 -8.73 -2.98
N SER A 50 -54.61 -9.32 -1.84
CA SER A 50 -55.98 -9.81 -1.68
C SER A 50 -57.02 -8.68 -1.63
N HIS A 51 -56.65 -7.49 -1.15
CA HIS A 51 -57.52 -6.32 -1.07
C HIS A 51 -57.38 -5.38 -2.27
N LEU A 52 -56.19 -5.32 -2.88
CA LEU A 52 -55.83 -4.48 -4.02
C LEU A 52 -55.24 -5.33 -5.15
N PRO A 53 -56.05 -6.17 -5.83
CA PRO A 53 -55.56 -7.11 -6.83
C PRO A 53 -54.97 -6.45 -8.08
N ASN A 54 -55.31 -5.17 -8.33
CA ASN A 54 -54.79 -4.39 -9.45
C ASN A 54 -53.50 -3.64 -9.10
N ALA A 55 -53.06 -3.67 -7.84
CA ALA A 55 -51.83 -3.00 -7.44
C ALA A 55 -50.59 -3.77 -7.92
N ILE A 56 -49.55 -3.02 -8.26
CA ILE A 56 -48.21 -3.54 -8.43
C ILE A 56 -47.52 -3.47 -7.07
N CYS A 57 -47.21 -4.61 -6.48
CA CYS A 57 -46.56 -4.71 -5.18
C CYS A 57 -45.14 -5.26 -5.33
N ILE A 58 -44.17 -4.49 -4.84
CA ILE A 58 -42.79 -4.94 -4.64
C ILE A 58 -42.38 -4.75 -3.19
N GLY A 59 -41.44 -5.56 -2.72
CA GLY A 59 -41.01 -5.51 -1.33
C GLY A 59 -39.59 -5.98 -1.12
N THR A 60 -39.05 -5.63 0.04
CA THR A 60 -37.68 -5.92 0.42
C THR A 60 -37.54 -5.99 1.94
N THR A 61 -36.65 -6.85 2.43
CA THR A 61 -36.18 -6.80 3.81
C THR A 61 -35.14 -5.70 3.98
N THR A 62 -35.03 -5.16 5.19
CA THR A 62 -34.33 -3.89 5.43
C THR A 62 -33.34 -3.96 6.59
N ASP A 63 -32.49 -2.94 6.72
CA ASP A 63 -31.68 -2.66 7.92
C ASP A 63 -32.20 -1.42 8.68
N GLY A 64 -33.53 -1.30 8.73
CA GLY A 64 -34.27 -0.14 9.24
C GLY A 64 -35.11 0.53 8.16
N GLU A 65 -36.12 1.27 8.60
CA GLU A 65 -37.11 1.86 7.71
C GLU A 65 -37.28 3.36 7.96
N ILE A 66 -37.65 4.08 6.91
CA ILE A 66 -37.88 5.52 6.93
C ILE A 66 -39.38 5.77 6.80
N TYR A 67 -39.96 6.40 7.82
CA TYR A 67 -41.39 6.72 7.90
C TYR A 67 -41.58 8.20 8.23
N GLY A 68 -41.71 9.04 7.20
CA GLY A 68 -41.72 10.49 7.36
C GLY A 68 -40.43 10.97 8.02
N GLU A 69 -40.55 11.63 9.17
CA GLU A 69 -39.42 12.10 9.99
C GLU A 69 -38.84 11.03 10.94
N SER A 70 -39.47 9.85 11.00
CA SER A 70 -39.09 8.78 11.92
C SER A 70 -38.24 7.72 11.23
N ILE A 71 -37.25 7.23 11.97
CA ILE A 71 -36.47 6.04 11.61
C ILE A 71 -36.91 4.92 12.54
N THR A 72 -37.32 3.79 11.97
CA THR A 72 -37.78 2.62 12.72
C THR A 72 -36.86 1.42 12.53
N THR A 73 -37.09 0.38 13.33
CA THR A 73 -36.40 -0.91 13.22
C THR A 73 -37.38 -1.99 13.60
N PHE A 74 -37.27 -3.16 12.97
CA PHE A 74 -38.21 -4.25 13.19
C PHE A 74 -39.65 -3.79 12.99
N ARG A 75 -39.89 -2.99 11.95
CA ARG A 75 -41.22 -2.57 11.51
C ARG A 75 -41.37 -2.75 10.01
N THR A 76 -42.60 -2.80 9.53
CA THR A 76 -42.88 -2.83 8.09
C THR A 76 -43.48 -1.50 7.67
N ILE A 77 -42.80 -0.75 6.80
CA ILE A 77 -43.35 0.45 6.18
C ILE A 77 -43.98 0.06 4.86
N ILE A 78 -45.23 0.48 4.69
CA ILE A 78 -46.05 0.21 3.51
C ILE A 78 -46.30 1.54 2.84
N SER A 79 -45.69 1.76 1.68
CA SER A 79 -45.89 2.97 0.88
C SER A 79 -46.80 2.67 -0.29
N ILE A 80 -47.97 3.32 -0.36
CA ILE A 80 -48.96 3.18 -1.42
C ILE A 80 -48.95 4.48 -2.23
N SER A 81 -48.47 4.42 -3.48
CA SER A 81 -48.45 5.53 -4.42
C SER A 81 -49.49 5.33 -5.52
N ILE A 82 -50.31 6.36 -5.73
CA ILE A 82 -51.35 6.41 -6.75
C ILE A 82 -50.90 7.41 -7.83
N PHE A 83 -50.88 6.95 -9.07
CA PHE A 83 -50.49 7.74 -10.22
C PHE A 83 -51.69 8.01 -11.15
N GLU A 84 -51.86 9.25 -11.56
CA GLU A 84 -52.96 9.65 -12.45
C GLU A 84 -52.59 9.41 -13.92
N HIS A 85 -51.32 9.59 -14.28
CA HIS A 85 -50.82 9.60 -15.67
C HIS A 85 -49.60 8.72 -15.90
N THR A 86 -49.15 7.99 -14.88
CA THR A 86 -47.99 7.09 -14.96
C THR A 86 -48.45 5.65 -14.93
N PHE A 87 -48.04 4.87 -15.94
CA PHE A 87 -48.28 3.44 -16.00
C PHE A 87 -47.12 2.67 -15.35
N ILE A 88 -47.47 1.60 -14.61
CA ILE A 88 -46.56 0.88 -13.74
C ILE A 88 -46.43 -0.55 -14.24
N LYS A 89 -45.19 -1.02 -14.43
CA LYS A 89 -44.90 -2.41 -14.78
C LYS A 89 -43.93 -2.98 -13.75
N THR A 90 -44.08 -4.26 -13.40
CA THR A 90 -43.11 -4.98 -12.55
C THR A 90 -42.58 -6.21 -13.27
N ALA A 91 -41.36 -6.57 -12.94
CA ALA A 91 -40.72 -7.81 -13.33
C ALA A 91 -39.77 -8.25 -12.21
N TYR A 92 -39.36 -9.51 -12.28
CA TYR A 92 -38.29 -10.05 -11.45
C TYR A 92 -37.43 -10.99 -12.29
N ALA A 93 -36.17 -11.15 -11.90
CA ALA A 93 -35.25 -12.08 -12.53
C ALA A 93 -34.44 -12.84 -11.47
N GLN A 94 -34.17 -14.11 -11.75
CA GLN A 94 -33.28 -14.97 -10.99
C GLN A 94 -32.38 -15.69 -12.01
N ASP A 95 -31.08 -15.54 -11.84
CA ASP A 95 -30.02 -16.12 -12.66
C ASP A 95 -28.74 -16.11 -11.83
N ASP A 96 -27.87 -17.10 -12.06
CA ASP A 96 -26.56 -17.17 -11.41
C ASP A 96 -25.63 -16.04 -11.91
N ASP A 97 -25.85 -15.57 -13.15
CA ASP A 97 -25.15 -14.42 -13.71
C ASP A 97 -25.91 -13.12 -13.42
N SER A 98 -25.35 -12.31 -12.53
CA SER A 98 -25.90 -11.01 -12.15
C SER A 98 -26.07 -10.06 -13.34
N PHE A 99 -25.18 -10.09 -14.33
CA PHE A 99 -25.29 -9.27 -15.54
C PHE A 99 -26.51 -9.67 -16.38
N GLN A 100 -26.75 -10.98 -16.54
CA GLN A 100 -27.93 -11.48 -17.26
C GLN A 100 -29.23 -11.16 -16.52
N CYS A 101 -29.23 -11.21 -15.18
CA CYS A 101 -30.35 -10.68 -14.39
C CYS A 101 -30.67 -9.22 -14.77
N GLY A 102 -29.65 -8.37 -14.88
CA GLY A 102 -29.80 -6.96 -15.26
C GLY A 102 -30.39 -6.79 -16.66
N MET A 103 -29.83 -7.47 -17.65
CA MET A 103 -30.30 -7.44 -19.04
C MET A 103 -31.76 -7.92 -19.16
N LYS A 104 -32.09 -9.05 -18.54
CA LYS A 104 -33.44 -9.63 -18.58
C LYS A 104 -34.46 -8.70 -17.92
N LEU A 105 -34.17 -8.24 -16.71
CA LEU A 105 -35.05 -7.34 -15.96
C LEU A 105 -35.30 -6.04 -16.73
N ALA A 106 -34.24 -5.44 -17.29
CA ALA A 106 -34.36 -4.23 -18.10
C ALA A 106 -35.21 -4.46 -19.35
N SER A 107 -35.01 -5.58 -20.06
CA SER A 107 -35.80 -5.93 -21.23
C SER A 107 -37.29 -6.12 -20.95
N ASP A 108 -37.62 -6.63 -19.76
CA ASP A 108 -38.99 -6.81 -19.32
C ASP A 108 -39.62 -5.50 -18.82
N LEU A 109 -38.84 -4.53 -18.36
CA LEU A 109 -39.36 -3.31 -17.72
C LEU A 109 -39.40 -2.09 -18.63
N ILE A 110 -38.36 -1.90 -19.45
CA ILE A 110 -38.13 -0.65 -20.17
C ILE A 110 -39.02 -0.56 -21.42
N THR A 111 -39.66 0.59 -21.56
CA THR A 111 -40.46 1.02 -22.70
C THR A 111 -39.96 2.37 -23.21
N PRO A 112 -40.36 2.83 -24.41
CA PRO A 112 -39.89 4.11 -24.97
C PRO A 112 -40.16 5.35 -24.11
N ASN A 113 -41.07 5.26 -23.15
CA ASN A 113 -41.45 6.35 -22.23
C ASN A 113 -41.18 6.01 -20.76
N THR A 114 -40.28 5.06 -20.47
CA THR A 114 -39.82 4.82 -19.10
C THR A 114 -39.07 6.05 -18.58
N LYS A 115 -39.49 6.57 -17.43
CA LYS A 115 -38.88 7.72 -16.76
C LYS A 115 -38.00 7.34 -15.58
N LEU A 116 -38.23 6.19 -14.96
CA LEU A 116 -37.47 5.70 -13.81
C LEU A 116 -37.65 4.19 -13.65
N LEU A 117 -36.58 3.52 -13.23
CA LEU A 117 -36.63 2.17 -12.65
C LEU A 117 -36.40 2.24 -11.13
N ILE A 118 -37.31 1.65 -10.36
CA ILE A 118 -37.12 1.39 -8.92
C ILE A 118 -36.74 -0.09 -8.79
N LEU A 119 -35.53 -0.37 -8.31
CA LEU A 119 -34.92 -1.71 -8.34
C LEU A 119 -34.50 -2.16 -6.93
N PHE A 120 -34.82 -3.39 -6.57
CA PHE A 120 -34.29 -4.06 -5.37
C PHE A 120 -33.62 -5.37 -5.76
N SER A 121 -32.48 -5.67 -5.15
CA SER A 121 -31.82 -6.97 -5.24
C SER A 121 -31.73 -7.63 -3.88
N ASP A 122 -31.46 -8.93 -3.83
CA ASP A 122 -30.92 -9.52 -2.62
C ASP A 122 -29.59 -8.86 -2.22
N GLY A 123 -29.29 -8.93 -0.92
CA GLY A 123 -28.16 -8.30 -0.27
C GLY A 123 -26.95 -9.20 -0.02
N THR A 124 -27.03 -10.49 -0.35
CA THR A 124 -26.06 -11.51 0.12
C THR A 124 -25.42 -12.34 -0.99
N HIS A 125 -26.05 -12.47 -2.15
CA HIS A 125 -25.58 -13.31 -3.26
C HIS A 125 -25.34 -12.52 -4.54
N MET A 126 -26.21 -11.56 -4.86
CA MET A 126 -26.13 -10.78 -6.10
C MET A 126 -24.87 -9.90 -6.19
N ASN A 127 -24.15 -9.97 -7.31
CA ASN A 127 -23.18 -8.93 -7.65
C ASN A 127 -23.92 -7.73 -8.24
N ALA A 128 -24.29 -6.79 -7.37
CA ALA A 128 -25.07 -5.62 -7.76
C ALA A 128 -24.36 -4.71 -8.79
N GLU A 129 -23.03 -4.69 -8.83
CA GLU A 129 -22.28 -3.88 -9.81
C GLU A 129 -22.44 -4.46 -11.23
N GLU A 130 -22.35 -5.78 -11.38
CA GLU A 130 -22.59 -6.45 -12.67
C GLU A 130 -24.08 -6.41 -13.08
N PHE A 131 -24.99 -6.53 -12.12
CA PHE A 131 -26.42 -6.32 -12.35
C PHE A 131 -26.73 -4.95 -12.95
N LEU A 132 -26.20 -3.88 -12.34
CA LEU A 132 -26.42 -2.52 -12.82
C LEU A 132 -25.80 -2.28 -14.21
N LYS A 133 -24.65 -2.90 -14.52
CA LYS A 133 -24.06 -2.89 -15.86
C LYS A 133 -24.95 -3.60 -16.89
N GLY A 134 -25.61 -4.69 -16.50
CA GLY A 134 -26.59 -5.37 -17.35
C GLY A 134 -27.76 -4.45 -17.70
N VAL A 135 -28.30 -3.71 -16.72
CA VAL A 135 -29.36 -2.72 -16.95
C VAL A 135 -28.86 -1.59 -17.87
N GLU A 136 -27.67 -1.05 -17.61
CA GLU A 136 -27.04 0.03 -18.41
C GLU A 136 -26.81 -0.38 -19.87
N THR A 137 -26.39 -1.64 -20.09
CA THR A 137 -26.13 -2.16 -21.44
C THR A 137 -27.40 -2.24 -22.28
N PHE A 138 -28.55 -2.48 -21.65
CA PHE A 138 -29.84 -2.50 -22.34
C PHE A 138 -30.29 -1.08 -22.71
N ASP A 139 -30.31 -0.16 -21.74
CA ASP A 139 -30.58 1.25 -21.96
C ASP A 139 -29.88 2.10 -20.89
N SER A 140 -28.87 2.85 -21.33
CA SER A 140 -28.05 3.68 -20.47
C SER A 140 -28.68 5.05 -20.19
N THR A 141 -29.88 5.35 -20.69
CA THR A 141 -30.53 6.67 -20.55
C THR A 141 -31.59 6.71 -19.46
N VAL A 142 -32.07 5.54 -19.02
CA VAL A 142 -33.14 5.44 -18.02
C VAL A 142 -32.52 5.49 -16.63
N PRO A 143 -32.92 6.45 -15.77
CA PRO A 143 -32.39 6.53 -14.42
C PRO A 143 -32.88 5.35 -13.57
N VAL A 144 -32.04 4.94 -12.63
CA VAL A 144 -32.31 3.87 -11.66
C VAL A 144 -32.22 4.42 -10.24
N CYS A 145 -33.06 3.89 -9.35
CA CYS A 145 -32.96 4.09 -7.91
C CYS A 145 -33.33 2.81 -7.15
N GLY A 146 -33.09 2.82 -5.84
CA GLY A 146 -33.35 1.69 -4.97
C GLY A 146 -32.07 1.20 -4.30
N GLY A 147 -31.98 -0.11 -4.08
CA GLY A 147 -30.81 -0.68 -3.44
C GLY A 147 -30.96 -2.13 -3.04
N MET A 148 -29.90 -2.65 -2.42
CA MET A 148 -29.82 -4.03 -1.95
C MET A 148 -30.59 -4.19 -0.64
N ALA A 149 -31.32 -5.31 -0.54
CA ALA A 149 -32.03 -5.72 0.67
C ALA A 149 -31.07 -5.88 1.87
N GLY A 150 -31.61 -5.73 3.08
CA GLY A 150 -30.90 -5.95 4.33
C GLY A 150 -31.63 -6.93 5.25
N ASP A 151 -30.97 -7.39 6.31
CA ASP A 151 -31.53 -8.29 7.32
C ASP A 151 -31.20 -7.84 8.76
N ASN A 152 -31.29 -6.54 8.99
CA ASN A 152 -30.90 -5.87 10.24
C ASN A 152 -29.40 -6.02 10.61
N GLY A 153 -28.52 -6.14 9.60
CA GLY A 153 -27.08 -6.22 9.78
C GLY A 153 -26.56 -7.60 10.17
N LYS A 154 -27.32 -8.67 9.91
CA LYS A 154 -26.88 -10.06 10.16
C LYS A 154 -26.03 -10.60 9.02
N PHE A 155 -26.30 -10.15 7.79
CA PHE A 155 -25.67 -10.62 6.55
C PHE A 155 -25.78 -12.13 6.35
N GLU A 156 -26.92 -12.72 6.74
CA GLU A 156 -27.19 -14.16 6.64
C GLU A 156 -28.04 -14.46 5.41
N GLN A 157 -29.20 -13.82 5.30
CA GLN A 157 -30.14 -14.04 4.21
C GLN A 157 -31.13 -12.88 4.12
N THR A 158 -31.27 -12.35 2.92
CA THR A 158 -32.21 -11.27 2.62
C THR A 158 -33.32 -11.76 1.70
N TYR A 159 -34.42 -10.99 1.63
CA TYR A 159 -35.55 -11.35 0.79
C TYR A 159 -36.11 -10.12 0.08
N ILE A 160 -36.51 -10.32 -1.17
CA ILE A 160 -37.29 -9.37 -1.96
C ILE A 160 -38.58 -10.05 -2.42
N SER A 161 -39.57 -9.26 -2.85
CA SER A 161 -40.83 -9.79 -3.36
C SER A 161 -41.32 -9.03 -4.58
N SER A 162 -41.92 -9.76 -5.51
CA SER A 162 -42.69 -9.23 -6.64
C SER A 162 -44.05 -9.91 -6.64
N GLN A 163 -45.10 -9.12 -6.45
CA GLN A 163 -46.46 -9.64 -6.26
C GLN A 163 -46.48 -10.73 -5.16
N HIS A 164 -47.09 -11.88 -5.43
CA HIS A 164 -47.14 -13.03 -4.51
C HIS A 164 -45.83 -13.83 -4.40
N THR A 165 -44.83 -13.49 -5.23
CA THR A 165 -43.58 -14.23 -5.33
C THR A 165 -42.57 -13.64 -4.36
N LEU A 166 -42.03 -14.49 -3.50
CA LEU A 166 -40.94 -14.16 -2.59
C LEU A 166 -39.64 -14.76 -3.13
N ILE A 167 -38.57 -13.98 -3.13
CA ILE A 167 -37.30 -14.28 -3.78
C ILE A 167 -36.18 -14.10 -2.75
N SER A 168 -35.31 -15.10 -2.61
CA SER A 168 -34.12 -15.08 -1.73
C SER A 168 -32.84 -14.72 -2.47
N GLU A 169 -32.81 -14.94 -3.79
CA GLU A 169 -31.68 -14.73 -4.69
C GLU A 169 -32.22 -14.22 -6.02
N GLY A 170 -31.85 -12.99 -6.39
CA GLY A 170 -32.36 -12.35 -7.59
C GLY A 170 -32.64 -10.86 -7.42
N VAL A 171 -33.42 -10.34 -8.36
CA VAL A 171 -33.77 -8.91 -8.48
C VAL A 171 -35.25 -8.74 -8.77
N VAL A 172 -35.83 -7.65 -8.27
CA VAL A 172 -37.17 -7.17 -8.60
C VAL A 172 -37.08 -5.72 -9.02
N GLY A 173 -37.92 -5.32 -9.97
CA GLY A 173 -37.99 -3.94 -10.40
C GLY A 173 -39.39 -3.49 -10.76
N VAL A 174 -39.56 -2.18 -10.77
CA VAL A 174 -40.73 -1.49 -11.30
C VAL A 174 -40.28 -0.40 -12.27
N SER A 175 -40.92 -0.32 -13.44
CA SER A 175 -40.79 0.84 -14.33
C SER A 175 -41.96 1.79 -14.16
N LEU A 176 -41.63 3.08 -14.09
CA LEU A 176 -42.58 4.18 -14.15
C LEU A 176 -42.57 4.76 -15.56
N ASN A 177 -43.68 4.60 -16.28
CA ASN A 177 -43.78 4.91 -17.70
C ASN A 177 -44.76 6.06 -17.90
N SER A 178 -44.27 7.21 -18.36
CA SER A 178 -45.07 8.43 -18.48
C SER A 178 -44.41 9.45 -19.38
N ASP A 179 -45.21 10.27 -20.05
CA ASP A 179 -44.71 11.42 -20.80
C ASP A 179 -44.58 12.67 -19.91
N ILE A 180 -45.27 12.70 -18.77
CA ILE A 180 -45.37 13.90 -17.91
C ILE A 180 -44.69 13.75 -16.54
N LEU A 181 -44.41 12.52 -16.09
CA LEU A 181 -43.78 12.30 -14.79
C LEU A 181 -42.40 12.99 -14.75
N GLN A 182 -42.25 13.89 -13.79
CA GLN A 182 -40.99 14.53 -13.46
C GLN A 182 -40.26 13.67 -12.44
N VAL A 183 -38.98 13.40 -12.72
CA VAL A 183 -38.10 12.60 -11.88
C VAL A 183 -36.84 13.41 -11.64
N ALA A 184 -36.50 13.62 -10.37
CA ALA A 184 -35.21 14.16 -9.98
C ALA A 184 -34.55 13.19 -9.00
N THR A 185 -33.34 12.76 -9.32
CA THR A 185 -32.52 11.91 -8.45
C THR A 185 -31.29 12.68 -8.00
N ASN A 186 -30.89 12.48 -6.75
CA ASN A 186 -29.64 13.00 -6.25
C ASN A 186 -29.13 12.15 -5.10
N TYR A 187 -27.87 12.29 -4.73
CA TYR A 187 -27.29 11.59 -3.60
C TYR A 187 -26.43 12.53 -2.75
N LYS A 188 -26.37 12.25 -1.45
CA LYS A 188 -25.48 12.93 -0.52
C LYS A 188 -24.40 11.97 -0.03
N PHE A 189 -23.16 12.38 -0.22
CA PHE A 189 -21.97 11.68 0.24
C PHE A 189 -21.29 12.52 1.31
N ASP A 190 -21.11 11.95 2.49
CA ASP A 190 -20.61 12.65 3.68
C ASP A 190 -19.35 12.00 4.26
N TRP A 191 -18.52 11.37 3.41
CA TRP A 191 -17.23 10.80 3.81
C TRP A 191 -16.12 11.55 3.09
N LYS A 192 -14.93 11.57 3.69
CA LYS A 192 -13.73 12.11 3.05
C LYS A 192 -12.52 11.20 3.27
N PRO A 193 -11.57 11.18 2.33
CA PRO A 193 -10.36 10.38 2.47
C PRO A 193 -9.40 11.01 3.48
N ILE A 194 -8.87 10.20 4.39
CA ILE A 194 -7.93 10.60 5.44
C ILE A 194 -6.65 9.76 5.37
N GLY A 195 -5.57 10.30 5.92
CA GLY A 195 -4.28 9.59 5.96
C GLY A 195 -3.59 9.47 4.60
N LEU A 196 -2.66 8.53 4.51
CA LEU A 196 -1.81 8.27 3.34
C LEU A 196 -2.55 7.48 2.26
N THR A 197 -2.04 7.54 1.04
CA THR A 197 -2.48 6.68 -0.06
C THR A 197 -1.81 5.31 0.04
N HIS A 198 -2.60 4.27 -0.17
CA HIS A 198 -2.20 2.86 -0.08
C HIS A 198 -2.55 2.12 -1.36
N THR A 199 -1.81 1.06 -1.68
CA THR A 199 -2.00 0.25 -2.89
C THR A 199 -2.60 -1.09 -2.55
N LEU A 200 -3.66 -1.48 -3.27
CA LEU A 200 -4.16 -2.86 -3.21
C LEU A 200 -3.21 -3.79 -3.96
N THR A 201 -2.55 -4.68 -3.22
CA THR A 201 -1.46 -5.54 -3.75
C THR A 201 -1.93 -6.95 -4.09
N LYS A 202 -3.06 -7.40 -3.52
CA LYS A 202 -3.69 -8.67 -3.88
C LYS A 202 -5.21 -8.63 -3.70
N VAL A 203 -5.94 -8.78 -4.80
CA VAL A 203 -7.40 -8.63 -4.85
C VAL A 203 -8.03 -9.66 -5.79
N GLN A 204 -9.20 -10.17 -5.42
CA GLN A 204 -10.04 -10.96 -6.30
C GLN A 204 -11.48 -10.46 -6.19
N ASN A 205 -11.99 -9.84 -7.27
CA ASN A 205 -13.32 -9.22 -7.33
C ASN A 205 -13.52 -8.21 -6.19
N ASN A 206 -14.39 -8.50 -5.23
CA ASN A 206 -14.65 -7.65 -4.06
C ASN A 206 -13.88 -8.09 -2.80
N ARG A 207 -13.01 -9.10 -2.88
CA ARG A 207 -12.23 -9.63 -1.75
C ARG A 207 -10.79 -9.16 -1.84
N VAL A 208 -10.37 -8.36 -0.86
CA VAL A 208 -9.00 -7.84 -0.74
C VAL A 208 -8.23 -8.71 0.24
N TYR A 209 -7.12 -9.27 -0.22
CA TYR A 209 -6.22 -10.07 0.61
C TYR A 209 -5.10 -9.21 1.18
N MET A 210 -4.54 -8.29 0.38
CA MET A 210 -3.40 -7.47 0.78
C MET A 210 -3.52 -6.00 0.37
N ILE A 211 -3.08 -5.12 1.27
CA ILE A 211 -2.96 -3.67 1.12
C ILE A 211 -1.52 -3.32 1.53
N ASP A 212 -0.73 -2.71 0.64
CA ASP A 212 0.71 -2.48 0.83
C ASP A 212 1.48 -3.74 1.33
N ASP A 213 1.23 -4.88 0.68
CA ASP A 213 1.80 -6.20 1.03
C ASP A 213 1.50 -6.68 2.47
N MET A 214 0.57 -6.02 3.16
CA MET A 214 0.06 -6.39 4.48
C MET A 214 -1.31 -7.04 4.34
N LYS A 215 -1.64 -8.03 5.17
CA LYS A 215 -2.99 -8.60 5.19
C LYS A 215 -4.02 -7.51 5.44
N ALA A 216 -5.16 -7.58 4.76
CA ALA A 216 -6.20 -6.56 4.87
C ALA A 216 -6.65 -6.31 6.32
N THR A 217 -6.79 -7.34 7.15
CA THR A 217 -7.10 -7.15 8.58
C THR A 217 -5.98 -6.47 9.35
N ASP A 218 -4.73 -6.86 9.12
CA ASP A 218 -3.57 -6.33 9.83
C ASP A 218 -3.34 -4.86 9.46
N PHE A 219 -3.64 -4.49 8.21
CA PHE A 219 -3.65 -3.09 7.74
C PHE A 219 -4.60 -2.26 8.59
N TYR A 220 -5.86 -2.67 8.73
CA TYR A 220 -6.80 -1.92 9.54
C TYR A 220 -6.43 -1.93 11.03
N ASP A 221 -5.95 -3.04 11.58
CA ASP A 221 -5.50 -3.13 12.97
C ASP A 221 -4.34 -2.16 13.25
N LYS A 222 -3.42 -1.98 12.29
CA LYS A 222 -2.31 -1.02 12.37
C LYS A 222 -2.79 0.43 12.42
N TYR A 223 -3.77 0.81 11.61
CA TYR A 223 -4.20 2.21 11.48
C TYR A 223 -5.32 2.61 12.44
N LEU A 224 -6.22 1.69 12.79
CA LEU A 224 -7.41 1.97 13.61
C LEU A 224 -7.37 1.28 14.98
N GLY A 225 -6.44 0.35 15.20
CA GLY A 225 -6.37 -0.49 16.41
C GLY A 225 -7.39 -1.62 16.40
N GLY A 226 -7.13 -2.73 17.08
CA GLY A 226 -7.90 -3.99 16.96
C GLY A 226 -9.38 -4.00 17.41
N ASN A 227 -9.99 -2.84 17.73
CA ASN A 227 -11.39 -2.69 18.16
C ASN A 227 -12.21 -1.76 17.25
N PHE A 228 -11.86 -1.65 15.97
CA PHE A 228 -12.60 -0.81 15.02
C PHE A 228 -13.82 -1.52 14.43
N SER A 229 -14.88 -0.76 14.14
CA SER A 229 -16.00 -1.23 13.34
C SER A 229 -15.65 -1.13 11.86
N GLN A 230 -15.57 -2.27 11.17
CA GLN A 230 -15.08 -2.37 9.79
C GLN A 230 -15.95 -1.58 8.79
N THR A 231 -17.23 -1.36 9.10
CA THR A 231 -18.17 -0.63 8.25
C THR A 231 -18.03 0.89 8.36
N GLU A 232 -17.37 1.43 9.38
CA GLU A 232 -17.26 2.88 9.62
C GLU A 232 -16.13 3.54 8.83
N PHE A 233 -15.13 2.74 8.43
CA PHE A 233 -13.90 3.18 7.79
C PHE A 233 -13.76 2.53 6.40
N PRO A 234 -14.58 2.93 5.42
CA PRO A 234 -14.51 2.36 4.07
C PRO A 234 -13.18 2.71 3.39
N LEU A 235 -12.85 2.02 2.31
CA LEU A 235 -11.83 2.48 1.38
C LEU A 235 -12.45 3.48 0.41
N ILE A 236 -11.73 4.59 0.17
CA ILE A 236 -12.07 5.61 -0.83
C ILE A 236 -11.01 5.56 -1.92
N LEU A 237 -11.43 5.51 -3.18
CA LEU A 237 -10.58 5.57 -4.35
C LEU A 237 -11.19 6.49 -5.41
N GLU A 238 -10.34 7.08 -6.24
CA GLU A 238 -10.77 7.89 -7.38
C GLU A 238 -10.53 7.10 -8.68
N LYS A 239 -11.57 6.88 -9.49
CA LYS A 239 -11.47 6.34 -10.84
C LYS A 239 -12.24 7.22 -11.82
N ASN A 240 -11.59 7.64 -12.91
CA ASN A 240 -12.20 8.46 -13.96
C ASN A 240 -12.89 9.73 -13.42
N SER A 241 -12.25 10.42 -12.46
CA SER A 241 -12.80 11.60 -11.77
C SER A 241 -14.07 11.34 -10.95
N VAL A 242 -14.41 10.08 -10.69
CA VAL A 242 -15.49 9.68 -9.78
C VAL A 242 -14.89 9.09 -8.52
N THR A 243 -15.24 9.66 -7.38
CA THR A 243 -14.94 9.09 -6.07
C THR A 243 -15.81 7.87 -5.85
N MET A 244 -15.18 6.70 -5.68
CA MET A 244 -15.84 5.46 -5.30
C MET A 244 -15.51 5.13 -3.86
N VAL A 245 -16.49 4.54 -3.18
CA VAL A 245 -16.36 4.11 -1.79
C VAL A 245 -16.70 2.63 -1.70
N ARG A 246 -15.94 1.91 -0.89
CA ARG A 246 -16.07 0.48 -0.68
C ARG A 246 -16.05 0.22 0.82
N ALA A 247 -17.21 -0.07 1.39
CA ALA A 247 -17.33 -0.45 2.79
C ALA A 247 -16.97 -1.92 2.97
N VAL A 248 -16.36 -2.27 4.10
CA VAL A 248 -16.13 -3.68 4.45
C VAL A 248 -17.46 -4.31 4.84
N ILE A 249 -17.80 -5.42 4.20
CA ILE A 249 -19.05 -6.17 4.45
C ILE A 249 -18.81 -7.52 5.13
N ALA A 250 -17.60 -8.08 5.02
CA ALA A 250 -17.26 -9.32 5.71
C ALA A 250 -15.75 -9.43 6.00
N LYS A 251 -15.42 -10.11 7.09
CA LYS A 251 -14.07 -10.54 7.46
C LYS A 251 -13.98 -12.05 7.38
N HIS A 252 -12.93 -12.56 6.74
CA HIS A 252 -12.70 -13.99 6.54
C HIS A 252 -11.61 -14.53 7.49
N GLU A 253 -11.62 -15.84 7.72
CA GLU A 253 -10.66 -16.51 8.63
C GLU A 253 -9.19 -16.36 8.18
N ASP A 254 -8.95 -16.23 6.88
CA ASP A 254 -7.60 -16.06 6.33
C ASP A 254 -7.01 -14.64 6.53
N GLY A 255 -7.82 -13.71 7.07
CA GLY A 255 -7.47 -12.31 7.29
C GLY A 255 -7.76 -11.38 6.10
N SER A 256 -8.45 -11.87 5.07
CA SER A 256 -8.95 -11.03 3.97
C SER A 256 -10.29 -10.37 4.32
N LEU A 257 -10.61 -9.29 3.61
CA LEU A 257 -11.83 -8.51 3.80
C LEU A 257 -12.62 -8.46 2.48
N SER A 258 -13.93 -8.69 2.55
CA SER A 258 -14.85 -8.43 1.43
C SER A 258 -15.44 -7.05 1.53
N TYR A 259 -15.58 -6.40 0.37
CA TYR A 259 -16.08 -5.05 0.22
C TYR A 259 -17.41 -5.01 -0.55
N SER A 260 -18.17 -3.92 -0.37
CA SER A 260 -19.48 -3.66 -0.97
C SER A 260 -19.46 -3.33 -2.48
N GLY A 261 -18.43 -3.77 -3.20
CA GLY A 261 -18.24 -3.59 -4.63
C GLY A 261 -16.85 -4.06 -5.08
N ASN A 262 -16.62 -4.13 -6.39
CA ASN A 262 -15.36 -4.65 -6.92
C ASN A 262 -14.20 -3.67 -6.73
N LEU A 263 -12.99 -4.24 -6.60
CA LEU A 263 -11.70 -3.56 -6.48
C LEU A 263 -10.66 -4.31 -7.34
N ASN A 264 -9.61 -3.63 -7.78
CA ASN A 264 -8.57 -4.22 -8.61
C ASN A 264 -7.19 -4.12 -7.96
N GLU A 265 -6.30 -5.06 -8.29
CA GLU A 265 -4.89 -4.93 -7.97
C GLU A 265 -4.31 -3.66 -8.62
N GLY A 266 -3.51 -2.92 -7.85
CA GLY A 266 -2.94 -1.62 -8.24
C GLY A 266 -3.84 -0.41 -7.91
N ASP A 267 -5.10 -0.61 -7.51
CA ASP A 267 -5.96 0.49 -7.09
C ASP A 267 -5.32 1.27 -5.92
N GLN A 268 -5.35 2.60 -6.04
CA GLN A 268 -4.91 3.53 -5.01
C GLN A 268 -6.09 3.87 -4.10
N VAL A 269 -5.97 3.58 -2.81
CA VAL A 269 -7.04 3.73 -1.82
C VAL A 269 -6.57 4.55 -0.62
N ARG A 270 -7.52 5.23 0.02
CA ARG A 270 -7.34 5.90 1.31
C ARG A 270 -8.43 5.46 2.27
N ILE A 271 -8.17 5.49 3.57
CA ILE A 271 -9.21 5.23 4.56
C ILE A 271 -10.19 6.40 4.55
N GLY A 272 -11.48 6.10 4.43
CA GLY A 272 -12.55 7.07 4.51
C GLY A 272 -12.99 7.29 5.95
N PHE A 273 -13.36 8.53 6.26
CA PHE A 273 -13.95 8.87 7.55
C PHE A 273 -15.08 9.89 7.37
N GLY A 274 -16.10 9.82 8.24
CA GLY A 274 -17.27 10.69 8.14
C GLY A 274 -16.91 12.17 8.28
N ASP A 275 -17.33 12.98 7.31
CA ASP A 275 -17.16 14.41 7.30
C ASP A 275 -18.23 15.08 8.16
N ALA A 276 -17.83 15.48 9.36
CA ALA A 276 -18.68 16.16 10.33
C ALA A 276 -19.37 17.41 9.77
N GLU A 277 -18.68 18.20 8.92
CA GLU A 277 -19.26 19.44 8.38
C GLU A 277 -20.37 19.11 7.37
N SER A 278 -20.08 18.22 6.42
CA SER A 278 -21.07 17.78 5.43
C SER A 278 -22.28 17.13 6.10
N LEU A 279 -22.07 16.26 7.10
CA LEU A 279 -23.15 15.59 7.82
C LEU A 279 -24.11 16.58 8.53
N MET A 280 -23.63 17.76 8.92
CA MET A 280 -24.46 18.78 9.58
C MET A 280 -25.26 19.66 8.62
N LYS A 281 -24.88 19.76 7.35
CA LYS A 281 -25.60 20.56 6.36
C LYS A 281 -26.95 19.93 6.04
N ASP A 282 -28.00 20.74 5.93
CA ASP A 282 -29.32 20.25 5.52
C ASP A 282 -29.20 19.59 4.13
N PRO A 283 -29.60 18.31 3.99
CA PRO A 283 -29.49 17.61 2.72
C PRO A 283 -30.28 18.30 1.62
N ILE A 284 -31.44 18.93 1.89
CA ILE A 284 -32.22 19.61 0.84
C ILE A 284 -31.48 20.81 0.28
N GLU A 285 -30.76 21.56 1.12
CA GLU A 285 -29.96 22.71 0.65
C GLU A 285 -28.80 22.27 -0.24
N SER A 286 -28.22 21.09 0.03
CA SER A 286 -27.13 20.54 -0.78
C SER A 286 -27.56 19.85 -2.07
N LEU A 287 -28.84 19.52 -2.24
CA LEU A 287 -29.34 18.72 -3.36
C LEU A 287 -30.16 19.57 -4.35
N GLU A 288 -29.51 20.57 -4.97
CA GLU A 288 -30.13 21.58 -5.83
C GLU A 288 -31.06 21.00 -6.92
N ASN A 289 -30.69 19.86 -7.53
CA ASN A 289 -31.51 19.20 -8.55
C ASN A 289 -32.90 18.78 -8.04
N LEU A 290 -33.05 18.45 -6.76
CA LEU A 290 -34.35 18.06 -6.19
C LEU A 290 -35.31 19.26 -6.04
N GLN A 291 -34.76 20.47 -5.94
CA GLN A 291 -35.55 21.71 -5.84
C GLN A 291 -36.11 22.15 -7.21
N SER A 292 -35.63 21.56 -8.30
CA SER A 292 -36.08 21.89 -9.66
C SER A 292 -37.50 21.40 -9.99
N ILE A 293 -38.03 20.46 -9.20
CA ILE A 293 -39.37 19.89 -9.42
C ILE A 293 -40.28 20.13 -8.20
N ASN A 294 -41.57 20.35 -8.45
CA ASN A 294 -42.58 20.48 -7.40
C ASN A 294 -42.90 19.10 -6.80
N THR A 295 -42.03 18.62 -5.92
CA THR A 295 -42.03 17.24 -5.44
C THR A 295 -43.32 16.88 -4.70
N GLU A 296 -43.98 15.81 -5.12
CA GLU A 296 -45.16 15.25 -4.46
C GLU A 296 -44.79 14.09 -3.51
N THR A 297 -43.70 13.38 -3.80
CA THR A 297 -43.16 12.33 -2.90
C THR A 297 -41.64 12.20 -3.01
N PHE A 298 -41.01 11.84 -1.89
CA PHE A 298 -39.63 11.40 -1.84
C PHE A 298 -39.55 9.90 -1.49
N PHE A 299 -38.71 9.15 -2.21
CA PHE A 299 -38.19 7.86 -1.75
C PHE A 299 -36.71 7.99 -1.41
N ILE A 300 -36.33 7.52 -0.23
CA ILE A 300 -34.96 7.63 0.30
C ILE A 300 -34.38 6.23 0.50
N PHE A 301 -33.21 6.00 -0.08
CA PHE A 301 -32.44 4.78 0.10
C PHE A 301 -31.12 5.18 0.75
N SER A 302 -30.88 4.71 1.98
CA SER A 302 -29.73 5.16 2.75
C SER A 302 -28.89 4.00 3.24
N CYS A 303 -27.58 4.09 3.08
CA CYS A 303 -26.71 3.01 3.56
C CYS A 303 -26.88 2.78 5.06
N MET A 304 -27.01 1.51 5.44
CA MET A 304 -27.03 1.06 6.83
C MET A 304 -25.88 1.60 7.70
N ALA A 305 -24.70 1.79 7.12
CA ALA A 305 -23.53 2.24 7.87
C ALA A 305 -23.66 3.70 8.33
N ARG A 306 -24.41 4.55 7.59
CA ARG A 306 -24.77 5.90 8.05
C ARG A 306 -25.49 5.84 9.39
N ARG A 307 -26.45 4.90 9.51
CA ARG A 307 -27.28 4.65 10.69
C ARG A 307 -26.47 4.32 11.93
N ARG A 308 -25.38 3.56 11.75
CA ARG A 308 -24.51 3.09 12.84
C ARG A 308 -23.49 4.14 13.26
N PHE A 309 -22.94 4.90 12.31
CA PHE A 309 -21.90 5.90 12.57
C PHE A 309 -22.41 7.07 13.42
N MET A 310 -23.55 7.69 13.05
CA MET A 310 -24.10 8.85 13.77
C MET A 310 -25.64 8.94 13.74
N PRO A 311 -26.35 8.11 14.52
CA PRO A 311 -27.81 8.00 14.44
C PRO A 311 -28.59 9.31 14.68
N PHE A 312 -28.06 10.22 15.50
CA PHE A 312 -28.71 11.51 15.78
C PHE A 312 -28.74 12.45 14.57
N LEU A 313 -27.65 12.52 13.79
CA LEU A 313 -27.56 13.42 12.64
C LEU A 313 -28.49 13.00 11.49
N ILE A 314 -28.76 11.72 11.36
CA ILE A 314 -29.61 11.24 10.26
C ILE A 314 -31.06 11.65 10.47
N LYS A 315 -31.53 11.64 11.73
CA LYS A 315 -32.87 12.12 12.06
C LYS A 315 -33.04 13.60 11.67
N LEU A 316 -31.99 14.40 11.87
CA LEU A 316 -31.96 15.80 11.44
C LEU A 316 -32.03 15.94 9.91
N GLY A 317 -31.32 15.08 9.17
CA GLY A 317 -31.30 15.11 7.70
C GLY A 317 -32.62 14.68 7.04
N ILE A 318 -33.29 13.62 7.53
CA ILE A 318 -34.52 13.12 6.91
C ILE A 318 -35.71 14.07 7.14
N GLY A 319 -35.73 14.75 8.29
CA GLY A 319 -36.85 15.63 8.67
C GLY A 319 -37.13 16.74 7.65
N SER A 320 -36.12 17.23 6.93
CA SER A 320 -36.29 18.26 5.90
C SER A 320 -37.12 17.76 4.72
N PHE A 321 -36.93 16.52 4.27
CA PHE A 321 -37.74 15.90 3.20
C PHE A 321 -39.19 15.71 3.63
N ALA A 322 -39.40 15.20 4.84
CA ALA A 322 -40.74 14.96 5.38
C ALA A 322 -41.56 16.23 5.59
N ARG A 323 -40.91 17.39 5.81
CA ARG A 323 -41.58 18.70 5.86
C ARG A 323 -42.00 19.22 4.48
N THR A 324 -41.34 18.78 3.41
CA THR A 324 -41.61 19.22 2.04
C THR A 324 -42.65 18.34 1.35
N ALA A 325 -42.52 17.02 1.43
CA ALA A 325 -43.42 16.08 0.78
C ALA A 325 -43.47 14.72 1.50
N THR A 326 -44.43 13.88 1.13
CA THR A 326 -44.55 12.53 1.68
C THR A 326 -43.26 11.74 1.44
N THR A 327 -42.65 11.27 2.52
CA THR A 327 -41.31 10.65 2.50
C THR A 327 -41.36 9.25 3.10
N SER A 328 -40.81 8.28 2.36
CA SER A 328 -40.59 6.91 2.84
C SER A 328 -39.32 6.33 2.25
N GLY A 329 -38.90 5.18 2.76
CA GLY A 329 -37.67 4.57 2.31
C GLY A 329 -37.17 3.51 3.27
N PHE A 330 -35.93 3.08 3.06
CA PHE A 330 -35.30 2.10 3.94
C PHE A 330 -33.78 2.21 3.94
N TYR A 331 -33.18 1.53 4.92
CA TYR A 331 -31.74 1.40 5.01
C TYR A 331 -31.27 0.17 4.26
N THR A 332 -30.38 0.40 3.29
CA THR A 332 -29.90 -0.56 2.28
C THR A 332 -28.52 -1.10 2.63
N TYR A 333 -28.16 -2.24 2.04
CA TYR A 333 -26.77 -2.72 2.07
C TYR A 333 -25.88 -2.01 1.04
N SER A 334 -26.48 -1.57 -0.08
CA SER A 334 -25.88 -0.65 -1.07
C SER A 334 -27.00 0.09 -1.80
N GLU A 335 -26.69 1.26 -2.36
CA GLU A 335 -27.66 2.13 -3.03
C GLU A 335 -27.46 2.09 -4.55
N PHE A 336 -28.56 2.09 -5.31
CA PHE A 336 -28.51 2.17 -6.77
C PHE A 336 -28.71 3.62 -7.21
N TYR A 337 -27.86 4.09 -8.12
CA TYR A 337 -27.91 5.47 -8.61
C TYR A 337 -27.56 5.53 -10.09
N HIS A 338 -28.06 6.55 -10.79
CA HIS A 338 -27.75 6.84 -12.17
C HIS A 338 -27.11 8.22 -12.31
N HIS A 339 -26.00 8.30 -13.03
CA HIS A 339 -25.31 9.56 -13.30
C HIS A 339 -24.65 9.55 -14.66
N ASP A 340 -24.94 10.57 -15.47
CA ASP A 340 -24.31 10.82 -16.77
C ASP A 340 -24.26 9.59 -17.69
N GLY A 341 -25.39 8.89 -17.79
CA GLY A 341 -25.52 7.71 -18.65
C GLY A 341 -24.97 6.42 -18.06
N HIS A 342 -24.57 6.41 -16.78
CA HIS A 342 -24.00 5.26 -16.12
C HIS A 342 -24.74 4.90 -14.84
N ASN A 343 -24.99 3.60 -14.66
CA ASN A 343 -25.51 3.06 -13.41
C ASN A 343 -24.35 2.83 -12.43
N LYS A 344 -24.53 3.25 -11.18
CA LYS A 344 -23.52 3.20 -10.12
C LYS A 344 -24.08 2.50 -8.89
N LEU A 345 -23.28 1.59 -8.36
CA LEU A 345 -23.45 1.06 -7.01
C LEU A 345 -22.77 2.01 -6.03
N LEU A 346 -23.56 2.70 -5.22
CA LEU A 346 -23.08 3.61 -4.19
C LEU A 346 -23.09 2.94 -2.82
N ASN A 347 -22.17 3.38 -1.96
CA ASN A 347 -22.06 2.94 -0.57
C ASN A 347 -21.85 4.15 0.32
N GLN A 348 -22.31 4.08 1.57
CA GLN A 348 -22.27 5.19 2.54
C GLN A 348 -23.06 6.44 2.09
N THR A 349 -23.98 6.29 1.14
CA THR A 349 -24.73 7.42 0.59
C THR A 349 -26.14 7.49 1.14
N LEU A 350 -26.72 8.68 1.04
CA LEU A 350 -28.17 8.88 1.09
C LEU A 350 -28.60 9.22 -0.34
N THR A 351 -29.29 8.29 -0.99
CA THR A 351 -29.84 8.49 -2.33
C THR A 351 -31.31 8.84 -2.21
N VAL A 352 -31.72 9.84 -2.97
CA VAL A 352 -33.09 10.38 -2.94
C VAL A 352 -33.62 10.42 -4.36
N VAL A 353 -34.86 9.97 -4.52
CA VAL A 353 -35.66 10.25 -5.70
C VAL A 353 -36.88 11.07 -5.33
N ALA A 354 -37.08 12.14 -6.08
CA ALA A 354 -38.23 13.01 -6.02
C ALA A 354 -39.11 12.77 -7.25
N LEU A 355 -40.41 12.61 -7.02
CA LEU A 355 -41.39 12.38 -8.08
C LEU A 355 -42.51 13.42 -8.04
N SER A 356 -42.99 13.81 -9.22
CA SER A 356 -44.16 14.66 -9.38
C SER A 356 -44.83 14.43 -10.73
N GLU A 357 -46.16 14.37 -10.75
CA GLU A 357 -46.96 14.48 -11.98
C GLU A 357 -47.49 15.91 -12.19
N SER A 358 -47.16 16.84 -11.29
CA SER A 358 -47.66 18.21 -11.36
C SER A 358 -46.82 19.08 -12.29
N GLU A 359 -47.47 19.76 -13.24
CA GLU A 359 -46.83 20.82 -14.06
C GLU A 359 -46.61 22.14 -13.30
N LYS A 360 -47.00 22.23 -12.02
CA LYS A 360 -46.85 23.47 -11.24
C LYS A 360 -45.36 23.80 -11.06
N SER A 361 -45.00 25.06 -11.31
CA SER A 361 -43.67 25.59 -10.99
C SER A 361 -43.34 25.31 -9.51
N PRO A 362 -42.07 25.00 -9.18
CA PRO A 362 -41.66 24.75 -7.81
C PRO A 362 -42.13 25.90 -6.92
N LEU A 363 -42.91 25.59 -5.88
CA LEU A 363 -43.24 26.58 -4.85
C LEU A 363 -41.90 27.09 -4.31
N SER A 364 -41.69 28.40 -4.37
CA SER A 364 -40.52 29.02 -3.73
C SER A 364 -40.43 28.47 -2.32
N ALA A 365 -39.31 27.81 -2.02
CA ALA A 365 -39.09 27.13 -0.74
C ALA A 365 -39.55 28.06 0.39
N PRO A 366 -40.32 27.59 1.38
CA PRO A 366 -40.49 28.38 2.57
C PRO A 366 -39.07 28.66 3.07
N HIS A 367 -38.70 29.95 3.14
CA HIS A 367 -37.52 30.36 3.89
C HIS A 367 -37.70 29.80 5.30
N THR A 368 -37.10 28.66 5.55
CA THR A 368 -37.02 28.14 6.91
C THR A 368 -36.04 29.08 7.58
N ASN A 369 -36.56 29.88 8.50
CA ASN A 369 -35.72 30.51 9.51
C ASN A 369 -34.88 29.38 10.10
N THR A 370 -33.60 29.35 9.77
CA THR A 370 -32.58 28.46 10.33
C THR A 370 -32.27 28.89 11.76
N ASP A 371 -33.30 29.08 12.58
CA ASP A 371 -33.17 28.96 14.03
C ASP A 371 -33.24 27.48 14.39
N MET A 372 -32.28 26.72 13.85
CA MET A 372 -31.75 25.57 14.56
C MET A 372 -31.18 26.12 15.86
N ASN A 373 -32.03 26.14 16.88
CA ASN A 373 -31.67 26.43 18.26
C ASN A 373 -30.31 25.78 18.53
N LYS A 374 -29.30 26.63 18.74
CA LYS A 374 -27.96 26.33 19.25
C LYS A 374 -28.03 25.73 20.67
N LYS A 375 -28.92 24.77 20.92
CA LYS A 375 -29.25 24.26 22.25
C LYS A 375 -28.52 22.97 22.60
N ASP A 376 -27.86 22.33 21.65
CA ASP A 376 -27.06 21.12 21.91
C ASP A 376 -25.56 21.39 21.77
N THR A 377 -25.06 22.25 22.67
CA THR A 377 -23.64 22.69 22.75
C THR A 377 -22.64 21.55 22.98
N SER A 378 -23.10 20.39 23.46
CA SER A 378 -22.28 19.19 23.69
C SER A 378 -21.81 18.57 22.36
N TYR A 379 -22.73 18.34 21.43
CA TYR A 379 -22.43 17.71 20.14
C TYR A 379 -21.55 18.63 19.29
N PHE A 380 -21.87 19.93 19.25
CA PHE A 380 -21.07 20.90 18.50
C PHE A 380 -19.60 20.95 18.92
N ARG A 381 -19.30 20.76 20.22
CA ARG A 381 -17.90 20.64 20.67
C ARG A 381 -17.24 19.35 20.18
N THR A 382 -17.94 18.23 20.30
CA THR A 382 -17.43 16.92 19.82
C THR A 382 -17.11 16.98 18.33
N PHE A 383 -17.96 17.64 17.53
CA PHE A 383 -17.72 17.85 16.10
C PHE A 383 -16.48 18.69 15.82
N LYS A 384 -16.33 19.84 16.49
CA LYS A 384 -15.12 20.67 16.35
C LYS A 384 -13.86 19.90 16.69
N THR A 385 -13.92 19.01 17.68
CA THR A 385 -12.80 18.13 18.03
C THR A 385 -12.51 17.15 16.90
N ILE A 386 -13.52 16.47 16.35
CA ILE A 386 -13.37 15.54 15.22
C ILE A 386 -12.80 16.26 14.00
N GLU A 387 -13.31 17.45 13.66
CA GLU A 387 -12.82 18.29 12.56
C GLU A 387 -11.34 18.64 12.75
N SER A 388 -10.97 19.12 13.94
CA SER A 388 -9.58 19.47 14.27
C SER A 388 -8.65 18.26 14.21
N LEU A 389 -9.08 17.11 14.71
CA LEU A 389 -8.31 15.86 14.64
C LEU A 389 -8.15 15.38 13.20
N THR A 390 -9.20 15.49 12.40
CA THR A 390 -9.15 15.07 11.00
C THR A 390 -8.21 15.97 10.20
N HIS A 391 -8.27 17.28 10.42
CA HIS A 391 -7.33 18.23 9.82
C HIS A 391 -5.89 17.93 10.25
N LEU A 392 -5.66 17.60 11.52
CA LEU A 392 -4.35 17.22 12.04
C LEU A 392 -3.82 15.94 11.37
N ILE A 393 -4.66 14.91 11.21
CA ILE A 393 -4.30 13.66 10.53
C ILE A 393 -3.93 13.94 9.06
N GLU A 394 -4.73 14.74 8.36
CA GLU A 394 -4.46 15.12 6.96
C GLU A 394 -3.17 15.94 6.82
N GLN A 395 -2.91 16.89 7.72
CA GLN A 395 -1.69 17.68 7.69
C GLN A 395 -0.47 16.80 7.99
N SER A 396 -0.56 15.93 9.01
CA SER A 396 0.51 15.00 9.36
C SER A 396 0.83 14.02 8.22
N ALA A 397 -0.17 13.57 7.47
CA ALA A 397 0.03 12.71 6.30
C ALA A 397 0.77 13.45 5.18
N ARG A 398 0.40 14.70 4.88
CA ARG A 398 1.08 15.53 3.88
C ARG A 398 2.53 15.84 4.28
N ASP A 399 2.75 16.22 5.53
CA ASP A 399 4.09 16.50 6.04
C ASP A 399 4.99 15.26 5.94
N TYR A 400 4.44 14.07 6.18
CA TYR A 400 5.15 12.80 6.03
C TYR A 400 5.51 12.49 4.57
N GLU A 401 4.57 12.65 3.63
CA GLU A 401 4.85 12.45 2.20
C GLU A 401 5.94 13.40 1.70
N GLU A 402 5.92 14.67 2.13
CA GLU A 402 6.96 15.64 1.78
C GLU A 402 8.32 15.25 2.35
N GLN A 403 8.39 14.80 3.60
CA GLN A 403 9.63 14.32 4.22
C GLN A 403 10.16 13.06 3.52
N SER A 404 9.29 12.11 3.19
CA SER A 404 9.66 10.88 2.48
C SER A 404 10.29 11.19 1.12
N LYS A 405 9.68 12.11 0.37
CA LYS A 405 10.21 12.55 -0.93
C LYS A 405 11.57 13.24 -0.79
N ARG A 406 11.73 14.14 0.19
CA ARG A 406 13.02 14.80 0.46
C ARG A 406 14.11 13.80 0.84
N LEU A 407 13.77 12.77 1.61
CA LEU A 407 14.71 11.72 1.99
C LEU A 407 15.18 10.92 0.77
N GLU A 408 14.26 10.56 -0.12
CA GLU A 408 14.59 9.87 -1.38
C GLU A 408 15.52 10.71 -2.27
N GLU A 409 15.24 12.01 -2.40
CA GLU A 409 16.11 12.95 -3.13
C GLU A 409 17.52 13.04 -2.52
N GLN A 410 17.61 13.08 -1.19
CA GLN A 410 18.90 13.09 -0.48
C GLN A 410 19.67 11.77 -0.63
N MET A 411 18.99 10.62 -0.61
CA MET A 411 19.61 9.32 -0.85
C MET A 411 20.18 9.24 -2.26
N ASN A 412 19.38 9.58 -3.27
CA ASN A 412 19.82 9.62 -4.67
C ASN A 412 21.01 10.58 -4.87
N TYR A 413 20.99 11.74 -4.22
CA TYR A 413 22.12 12.67 -4.25
C TYR A 413 23.38 12.07 -3.62
N SER A 414 23.25 11.42 -2.46
CA SER A 414 24.37 10.76 -1.77
C SER A 414 25.00 9.64 -2.61
N GLU A 415 24.17 8.80 -3.23
CA GLU A 415 24.65 7.73 -4.12
C GLU A 415 25.40 8.29 -5.33
N ASN A 416 24.85 9.32 -5.98
CA ASN A 416 25.52 9.99 -7.10
C ASN A 416 26.86 10.62 -6.69
N LEU A 417 26.92 11.25 -5.50
CA LEU A 417 28.15 11.82 -4.97
C LEU A 417 29.22 10.74 -4.70
N LEU A 418 28.82 9.61 -4.11
CA LEU A 418 29.71 8.47 -3.87
C LEU A 418 30.24 7.88 -5.18
N ALA A 419 29.38 7.74 -6.20
CA ALA A 419 29.79 7.27 -7.52
C ALA A 419 30.81 8.22 -8.17
N SER A 420 30.57 9.54 -8.09
CA SER A 420 31.49 10.56 -8.61
C SER A 420 32.85 10.54 -7.90
N HIS A 421 32.86 10.46 -6.56
CA HIS A 421 34.09 10.39 -5.78
C HIS A 421 34.93 9.14 -6.13
N ARG A 422 34.28 7.98 -6.32
CA ARG A 422 34.96 6.75 -6.78
C ARG A 422 35.55 6.91 -8.17
N GLN A 423 34.82 7.54 -9.10
CA GLN A 423 35.29 7.75 -10.46
C GLN A 423 36.52 8.69 -10.49
N PHE A 424 36.49 9.75 -9.68
CA PHE A 424 37.64 10.65 -9.50
C PHE A 424 38.88 9.89 -9.04
N LEU A 425 38.76 9.07 -7.97
CA LEU A 425 39.88 8.27 -7.47
C LEU A 425 40.45 7.32 -8.53
N ARG A 426 39.59 6.66 -9.33
CA ARG A 426 40.04 5.77 -10.41
C ARG A 426 40.84 6.52 -11.48
N TYR A 427 40.39 7.71 -11.88
CA TYR A 427 41.11 8.53 -12.85
C TYR A 427 42.45 9.01 -12.32
N THR A 428 42.49 9.51 -11.08
CA THR A 428 43.74 9.99 -10.47
C THR A 428 44.81 8.89 -10.39
N VAL A 429 44.43 7.66 -10.04
CA VAL A 429 45.35 6.51 -10.02
C VAL A 429 45.93 6.24 -11.42
N HIS A 430 45.08 6.22 -12.45
CA HIS A 430 45.54 5.93 -13.82
C HIS A 430 46.51 6.99 -14.32
N GLU A 431 46.19 8.28 -14.11
CA GLU A 431 47.03 9.40 -14.53
C GLU A 431 48.38 9.44 -13.80
N MET A 432 48.47 8.95 -12.56
CA MET A 432 49.71 8.91 -11.79
C MET A 432 50.67 7.80 -12.19
N ASN A 433 50.18 6.68 -12.73
CA ASN A 433 51.03 5.59 -13.21
C ASN A 433 51.91 6.01 -14.41
N SER A 434 51.40 6.89 -15.26
CA SER A 434 52.11 7.37 -16.46
C SER A 434 53.41 8.13 -16.14
N PRO A 435 53.42 9.21 -15.33
CA PRO A 435 54.65 9.92 -15.00
C PRO A 435 55.61 9.07 -14.18
N LEU A 436 55.13 8.18 -13.29
CA LEU A 436 55.99 7.27 -12.53
C LEU A 436 56.73 6.29 -13.44
N SER A 437 56.06 5.75 -14.47
CA SER A 437 56.68 4.86 -15.46
C SER A 437 57.77 5.59 -16.25
N VAL A 438 57.53 6.86 -16.59
CA VAL A 438 58.54 7.71 -17.27
C VAL A 438 59.74 7.98 -16.36
N ILE A 439 59.53 8.27 -15.07
CA ILE A 439 60.63 8.46 -14.11
C ILE A 439 61.45 7.18 -14.01
N MET A 440 60.81 6.02 -13.85
CA MET A 440 61.50 4.73 -13.73
C MET A 440 62.32 4.41 -14.98
N GLY A 441 61.75 4.57 -16.17
CA GLY A 441 62.46 4.31 -17.43
C GLY A 441 63.66 5.24 -17.66
N ASN A 442 63.58 6.50 -17.23
CA ASN A 442 64.73 7.42 -17.32
C ASN A 442 65.85 7.08 -16.33
N ILE A 443 65.50 6.59 -15.13
CA ILE A 443 66.49 6.10 -14.17
C ILE A 443 67.23 4.90 -14.77
N GLU A 444 66.50 3.92 -15.31
CA GLU A 444 67.07 2.73 -15.95
C GLU A 444 68.00 3.10 -17.13
N LEU A 445 67.55 4.00 -18.02
CA LEU A 445 68.37 4.48 -19.14
C LEU A 445 69.64 5.19 -18.66
N HIS A 446 69.56 6.01 -17.62
CA HIS A 446 70.71 6.71 -17.07
C HIS A 446 71.70 5.75 -16.42
N GLU A 447 71.22 4.74 -15.68
CA GLU A 447 72.07 3.70 -15.10
C GLU A 447 72.79 2.89 -16.18
N MET A 448 72.14 2.61 -17.30
CA MET A 448 72.77 1.92 -18.44
C MET A 448 73.89 2.76 -19.08
N GLU A 449 73.75 4.08 -19.14
CA GLU A 449 74.70 4.97 -19.82
C GLU A 449 75.87 5.41 -18.93
N PHE A 450 75.62 5.70 -17.64
CA PHE A 450 76.60 6.32 -16.74
C PHE A 450 76.93 5.47 -15.49
N GLY A 451 76.29 4.30 -15.33
CA GLY A 451 76.44 3.45 -14.16
C GLY A 451 75.60 3.91 -12.97
N LYS A 452 75.67 3.15 -11.87
CA LYS A 452 74.83 3.38 -10.68
C LYS A 452 75.26 4.62 -9.90
N SER A 453 74.29 5.41 -9.46
CA SER A 453 74.48 6.59 -8.62
C SER A 453 73.63 6.49 -7.37
N VAL A 454 74.21 6.76 -6.20
CA VAL A 454 73.50 6.75 -4.90
C VAL A 454 72.28 7.68 -4.92
N TYR A 455 72.35 8.80 -5.65
CA TYR A 455 71.22 9.72 -5.77
C TYR A 455 70.09 9.16 -6.65
N LEU A 456 70.43 8.43 -7.72
CA LEU A 456 69.43 7.80 -8.60
C LEU A 456 68.78 6.60 -7.93
N GLU A 457 69.55 5.78 -7.20
CA GLU A 457 69.00 4.69 -6.39
C GLU A 457 68.00 5.24 -5.34
N ASN A 458 68.31 6.37 -4.70
CA ASN A 458 67.37 7.00 -3.76
C ASN A 458 66.08 7.49 -4.44
N ILE A 459 66.18 8.06 -5.65
CA ILE A 459 65.01 8.49 -6.44
C ILE A 459 64.20 7.27 -6.88
N GLU A 460 64.86 6.17 -7.26
CA GLU A 460 64.22 4.92 -7.67
C GLU A 460 63.41 4.31 -6.52
N VAL A 461 64.00 4.25 -5.31
CA VAL A 461 63.33 3.77 -4.10
C VAL A 461 62.12 4.64 -3.76
N ALA A 462 62.24 5.96 -3.87
CA ALA A 462 61.12 6.89 -3.64
C ALA A 462 60.00 6.69 -4.69
N ALA A 463 60.34 6.55 -5.97
CA ALA A 463 59.38 6.32 -7.05
C ALA A 463 58.67 4.96 -6.91
N LYS A 464 59.40 3.89 -6.57
CA LYS A 464 58.84 2.56 -6.28
C LYS A 464 57.93 2.59 -5.06
N SER A 465 58.28 3.35 -4.03
CA SER A 465 57.44 3.55 -2.86
C SER A 465 56.12 4.24 -3.21
N ILE A 466 56.17 5.32 -4.00
CA ILE A 466 54.97 6.02 -4.49
C ILE A 466 54.10 5.07 -5.33
N PHE A 467 54.71 4.30 -6.23
CA PHE A 467 54.00 3.31 -7.05
C PHE A 467 53.26 2.28 -6.19
N SER A 468 53.94 1.69 -5.20
CA SER A 468 53.33 0.74 -4.27
C SER A 468 52.15 1.34 -3.49
N MET A 469 52.28 2.58 -3.04
CA MET A 469 51.23 3.28 -2.28
C MET A 469 49.98 3.51 -3.15
N TYR A 470 50.16 3.94 -4.40
CA TYR A 470 49.04 4.16 -5.32
C TYR A 470 48.40 2.86 -5.78
N ASP A 471 49.18 1.80 -5.94
CA ASP A 471 48.70 0.49 -6.32
C ASP A 471 47.88 -0.17 -5.19
N ASP A 472 48.27 0.03 -3.92
CA ASP A 472 47.46 -0.37 -2.76
C ASP A 472 46.14 0.43 -2.69
N LEU A 473 46.17 1.73 -2.94
CA LEU A 473 44.96 2.57 -3.02
C LEU A 473 44.04 2.14 -4.18
N SER A 474 44.62 1.87 -5.35
CA SER A 474 43.94 1.34 -6.54
C SER A 474 43.20 0.04 -6.23
N TYR A 475 43.86 -0.88 -5.51
CA TYR A 475 43.24 -2.13 -5.06
C TYR A 475 42.04 -1.86 -4.14
N LEU A 476 42.18 -0.97 -3.15
CA LEU A 476 41.09 -0.60 -2.24
C LEU A 476 39.87 0.00 -2.97
N VAL A 477 40.08 0.75 -4.05
CA VAL A 477 39.01 1.37 -4.84
C VAL A 477 38.37 0.41 -5.87
N LYS A 478 39.11 -0.62 -6.31
CA LYS A 478 38.65 -1.56 -7.37
C LYS A 478 38.05 -2.86 -6.85
N LYS A 479 38.33 -3.25 -5.60
CA LYS A 479 37.99 -4.57 -5.05
C LYS A 479 36.50 -4.95 -5.10
N ASP A 480 35.58 -3.98 -5.02
CA ASP A 480 34.13 -4.27 -5.00
C ASP A 480 33.58 -4.67 -6.39
N HIS A 481 34.39 -4.62 -7.45
CA HIS A 481 33.93 -4.84 -8.84
C HIS A 481 34.77 -5.84 -9.64
N ILE A 482 35.87 -6.36 -9.09
CA ILE A 482 36.72 -7.35 -9.75
C ILE A 482 36.59 -8.68 -9.00
N HIS A 483 35.99 -9.69 -9.64
CA HIS A 483 35.96 -11.03 -9.08
C HIS A 483 37.31 -11.69 -9.30
N TYR A 484 38.15 -11.64 -8.26
CA TYR A 484 39.45 -12.27 -8.25
C TYR A 484 39.31 -13.80 -8.16
N MET A 485 39.58 -14.51 -9.27
CA MET A 485 39.53 -15.98 -9.27
C MET A 485 40.62 -16.57 -8.37
N LYS A 486 40.25 -17.60 -7.62
CA LYS A 486 41.18 -18.42 -6.82
C LYS A 486 41.77 -19.52 -7.69
N GLN A 487 43.04 -19.82 -7.47
CA GLN A 487 43.73 -20.90 -8.15
C GLN A 487 44.52 -21.73 -7.15
N ARG A 488 44.94 -22.92 -7.59
CA ARG A 488 45.85 -23.77 -6.82
C ARG A 488 47.25 -23.19 -6.90
N ILE A 489 47.84 -22.85 -5.77
CA ILE A 489 49.18 -22.24 -5.65
C ILE A 489 50.04 -23.13 -4.76
N ASP A 490 51.25 -23.47 -5.19
CA ASP A 490 52.28 -24.03 -4.31
C ASP A 490 52.91 -22.89 -3.50
N LEU A 491 52.58 -22.84 -2.21
CA LEU A 491 53.00 -21.78 -1.32
C LEU A 491 54.51 -21.80 -1.05
N VAL A 492 55.15 -22.98 -1.09
CA VAL A 492 56.60 -23.10 -0.85
C VAL A 492 57.36 -22.46 -2.00
N ASP A 493 57.00 -22.80 -3.24
CA ASP A 493 57.62 -22.22 -4.44
C ASP A 493 57.30 -20.73 -4.57
N TYR A 494 56.04 -20.34 -4.29
CA TYR A 494 55.62 -18.95 -4.35
C TYR A 494 56.39 -18.07 -3.35
N VAL A 495 56.46 -18.45 -2.07
CA VAL A 495 57.22 -17.69 -1.05
C VAL A 495 58.69 -17.62 -1.41
N ARG A 496 59.29 -18.72 -1.87
CA ARG A 496 60.69 -18.75 -2.32
C ARG A 496 60.93 -17.74 -3.44
N SER A 497 60.07 -17.71 -4.45
CA SER A 497 60.19 -16.75 -5.56
C SER A 497 60.09 -15.29 -5.10
N ARG A 498 59.27 -14.99 -4.08
CA ARG A 498 59.16 -13.64 -3.50
C ARG A 498 60.39 -13.28 -2.66
N ILE A 499 60.95 -14.23 -1.92
CA ILE A 499 62.22 -14.03 -1.18
C ILE A 499 63.35 -13.72 -2.17
N ASP A 500 63.48 -14.49 -3.25
CA ASP A 500 64.48 -14.27 -4.30
C ASP A 500 64.32 -12.88 -4.94
N PHE A 501 63.08 -12.47 -5.19
CA PHE A 501 62.76 -11.13 -5.70
C PHE A 501 63.23 -10.01 -4.76
N PHE A 502 63.10 -10.18 -3.45
CA PHE A 502 63.51 -9.19 -2.44
C PHE A 502 64.95 -9.36 -1.93
N ALA A 503 65.67 -10.40 -2.33
CA ALA A 503 67.01 -10.71 -1.81
C ALA A 503 68.01 -9.56 -2.00
N GLN A 504 67.98 -8.90 -3.17
CA GLN A 504 68.84 -7.74 -3.44
C GLN A 504 68.51 -6.53 -2.55
N VAL A 505 67.24 -6.35 -2.20
CA VAL A 505 66.79 -5.23 -1.33
C VAL A 505 67.19 -5.50 0.11
N ALA A 506 67.07 -6.75 0.57
CA ALA A 506 67.51 -7.17 1.90
C ALA A 506 69.03 -7.03 2.06
N ASP A 507 69.82 -7.43 1.05
CA ASP A 507 71.29 -7.30 1.06
C ASP A 507 71.73 -5.83 1.20
N LYS A 508 71.07 -4.92 0.47
CA LYS A 508 71.29 -3.47 0.63
C LYS A 508 70.95 -2.95 2.03
N ALA A 509 69.91 -3.51 2.66
CA ALA A 509 69.54 -3.22 4.04
C ALA A 509 70.40 -3.97 5.08
N LYS A 510 71.46 -4.67 4.64
CA LYS A 510 72.32 -5.53 5.47
C LYS A 510 71.55 -6.58 6.27
N SER A 511 70.52 -7.15 5.68
CA SER A 511 69.72 -8.23 6.27
C SER A 511 69.81 -9.48 5.39
N MET A 512 69.75 -10.67 6.00
CA MET A 512 69.77 -11.93 5.26
C MET A 512 68.50 -12.74 5.51
N PHE A 513 67.90 -13.29 4.44
CA PHE A 513 66.77 -14.20 4.57
C PHE A 513 67.23 -15.62 4.90
N LEU A 514 66.59 -16.24 5.89
CA LEU A 514 66.69 -17.67 6.16
C LEU A 514 65.32 -18.29 5.87
N PHE A 515 65.22 -19.10 4.81
CA PHE A 515 63.97 -19.77 4.43
C PHE A 515 63.97 -21.23 4.88
N GLU A 516 62.95 -21.61 5.65
CA GLU A 516 62.77 -22.98 6.14
C GLU A 516 61.36 -23.51 5.81
N SER A 517 61.24 -24.76 5.39
CA SER A 517 59.95 -25.40 5.16
C SER A 517 59.99 -26.85 5.63
N ASN A 518 58.94 -27.31 6.30
CA ASN A 518 58.84 -28.71 6.74
C ASN A 518 58.46 -29.69 5.60
N LEU A 519 57.94 -29.17 4.49
CA LEU A 519 57.57 -29.94 3.30
C LEU A 519 58.16 -29.29 2.04
N SER A 520 58.32 -30.07 0.97
CA SER A 520 58.84 -29.57 -0.32
C SER A 520 57.81 -28.76 -1.11
N GLU A 521 56.53 -29.08 -0.97
CA GLU A 521 55.40 -28.46 -1.69
C GLU A 521 54.19 -28.36 -0.75
N ILE A 522 53.48 -27.23 -0.75
CA ILE A 522 52.27 -27.01 0.06
C ILE A 522 51.23 -26.29 -0.80
N TYR A 523 50.12 -26.96 -1.12
CA TYR A 523 49.11 -26.40 -2.02
C TYR A 523 47.99 -25.67 -1.27
N ILE A 524 47.70 -24.43 -1.65
CA ILE A 524 46.56 -23.65 -1.15
C ILE A 524 45.63 -23.23 -2.30
N PHE A 525 44.36 -22.97 -1.98
CA PHE A 525 43.40 -22.39 -2.92
C PHE A 525 43.18 -20.91 -2.62
N PHE A 526 43.92 -20.05 -3.31
CA PHE A 526 44.00 -18.64 -2.98
C PHE A 526 44.05 -17.77 -4.22
N ASN A 527 43.74 -16.48 -4.08
CA ASN A 527 43.95 -15.53 -5.15
C ASN A 527 45.41 -15.03 -5.13
N GLU A 528 46.09 -15.12 -6.27
CA GLU A 528 47.51 -14.76 -6.39
C GLU A 528 47.80 -13.31 -6.02
N THR A 529 46.98 -12.35 -6.48
CA THR A 529 47.16 -10.93 -6.14
C THR A 529 47.01 -10.68 -4.64
N LYS A 530 46.00 -11.29 -3.99
CA LYS A 530 45.81 -11.21 -2.54
C LYS A 530 46.98 -11.86 -1.78
N LEU A 531 47.48 -13.00 -2.25
CA LEU A 531 48.61 -13.69 -1.66
C LEU A 531 49.90 -12.86 -1.76
N GLN A 532 50.14 -12.27 -2.93
CA GLN A 532 51.25 -11.36 -3.18
C GLN A 532 51.24 -10.20 -2.18
N ARG A 533 50.08 -9.57 -1.95
CA ARG A 533 49.96 -8.47 -0.97
C ARG A 533 50.26 -8.91 0.46
N ILE A 534 49.83 -10.12 0.86
CA ILE A 534 50.16 -10.65 2.19
C ILE A 534 51.68 -10.83 2.31
N ILE A 535 52.31 -11.50 1.36
CA ILE A 535 53.73 -11.84 1.44
C ILE A 535 54.60 -10.59 1.30
N ASP A 536 54.38 -9.78 0.26
CA ASP A 536 55.21 -8.61 -0.04
C ASP A 536 55.16 -7.56 1.07
N ASN A 537 53.98 -7.29 1.65
CA ASN A 537 53.87 -6.33 2.76
C ASN A 537 54.62 -6.83 4.00
N ASN A 538 54.64 -8.13 4.26
CA ASN A 538 55.38 -8.65 5.41
C ASN A 538 56.89 -8.71 5.16
N LEU A 539 57.33 -9.11 3.96
CA LEU A 539 58.76 -9.12 3.61
C LEU A 539 59.34 -7.70 3.60
N THR A 540 58.64 -6.75 3.00
CA THR A 540 59.10 -5.35 2.98
C THR A 540 59.11 -4.71 4.37
N ASN A 541 58.12 -5.02 5.23
CA ASN A 541 58.17 -4.59 6.65
C ASN A 541 59.35 -5.24 7.38
N ALA A 542 59.58 -6.55 7.20
CA ALA A 542 60.72 -7.22 7.82
C ALA A 542 62.06 -6.59 7.40
N ILE A 543 62.25 -6.29 6.12
CA ILE A 543 63.46 -5.59 5.63
C ILE A 543 63.62 -4.21 6.28
N LYS A 544 62.52 -3.46 6.44
CA LYS A 544 62.56 -2.08 6.97
C LYS A 544 62.86 -2.00 8.47
N TYR A 545 62.38 -2.95 9.26
CA TYR A 545 62.38 -2.84 10.72
C TYR A 545 63.38 -3.77 11.42
N THR A 546 64.00 -4.71 10.70
CA THR A 546 65.05 -5.59 11.24
C THR A 546 66.33 -4.80 11.49
N PHE A 547 67.04 -5.11 12.59
CA PHE A 547 68.32 -4.46 12.87
C PHE A 547 69.40 -4.86 11.85
N GLU A 548 70.38 -3.98 11.60
CA GLU A 548 71.46 -4.26 10.65
C GLU A 548 72.25 -5.52 11.03
N ASN A 549 72.55 -6.37 10.05
CA ASN A 549 73.26 -7.65 10.14
C ASN A 549 72.50 -8.78 10.86
N GLU A 550 71.21 -8.61 11.14
CA GLU A 550 70.36 -9.67 11.67
C GLU A 550 69.66 -10.45 10.55
N GLN A 551 69.18 -11.65 10.89
CA GLN A 551 68.48 -12.53 9.95
C GLN A 551 66.97 -12.31 9.98
N ILE A 552 66.35 -12.36 8.80
CA ILE A 552 64.90 -12.44 8.64
C ILE A 552 64.55 -13.90 8.38
N ILE A 553 63.91 -14.53 9.35
CA ILE A 553 63.51 -15.93 9.30
C ILE A 553 62.13 -15.98 8.65
N VAL A 554 62.02 -16.73 7.56
CA VAL A 554 60.76 -17.00 6.87
C VAL A 554 60.53 -18.49 6.87
N SER A 555 59.46 -18.95 7.52
CA SER A 555 59.19 -20.39 7.61
C SER A 555 57.77 -20.79 7.24
N LEU A 556 57.65 -22.00 6.68
CA LEU A 556 56.38 -22.64 6.35
C LEU A 556 56.28 -23.98 7.08
N HIS A 557 55.24 -24.12 7.90
CA HIS A 557 54.95 -25.35 8.62
C HIS A 557 53.52 -25.79 8.36
N GLN A 558 53.36 -26.90 7.65
CA GLN A 558 52.06 -27.56 7.56
C GLN A 558 51.83 -28.46 8.78
N GLU A 559 50.72 -28.23 9.48
CA GLU A 559 50.17 -29.08 10.53
C GLU A 559 48.72 -29.43 10.17
N HIS A 560 48.46 -30.71 9.91
CA HIS A 560 47.14 -31.21 9.49
C HIS A 560 46.62 -30.46 8.24
N ASP A 561 45.44 -29.84 8.36
CA ASP A 561 44.75 -29.10 7.28
C ASP A 561 45.20 -27.63 7.17
N ASN A 562 46.19 -27.20 7.95
CA ASN A 562 46.63 -25.81 8.00
C ASN A 562 48.12 -25.66 7.71
N CYS A 563 48.47 -24.64 6.93
CA CYS A 563 49.83 -24.19 6.74
C CYS A 563 50.05 -22.89 7.48
N HIS A 564 51.02 -22.87 8.38
CA HIS A 564 51.45 -21.70 9.10
C HIS A 564 52.65 -21.08 8.40
N PHE A 565 52.46 -19.86 7.92
CA PHE A 565 53.51 -19.01 7.38
C PHE A 565 53.98 -18.03 8.45
N PHE A 566 55.27 -18.06 8.74
CA PHE A 566 55.91 -17.21 9.73
C PHE A 566 56.93 -16.31 9.08
N ILE A 567 56.94 -15.05 9.52
CA ILE A 567 58.04 -14.12 9.29
C ILE A 567 58.46 -13.59 10.64
N ALA A 568 59.71 -13.82 11.02
CA ALA A 568 60.26 -13.39 12.28
C ALA A 568 61.62 -12.71 12.09
N SER A 569 61.87 -11.67 12.86
CA SER A 569 63.17 -11.00 12.85
C SER A 569 63.48 -10.34 14.20
N HIS A 570 64.76 -10.11 14.44
CA HIS A 570 65.21 -9.28 15.55
C HIS A 570 65.01 -7.81 15.18
N SER A 571 64.04 -7.20 15.85
CA SER A 571 63.64 -5.80 15.63
C SER A 571 63.20 -5.17 16.94
N ARG A 572 62.94 -3.86 16.93
CA ARG A 572 62.39 -3.18 18.09
C ARG A 572 61.03 -3.75 18.47
N LYS A 573 60.75 -3.77 19.77
CA LYS A 573 59.45 -4.15 20.31
C LYS A 573 58.37 -3.16 19.85
N ILE A 574 57.33 -3.69 19.22
CA ILE A 574 56.11 -2.96 18.89
C ILE A 574 55.38 -2.63 20.20
N GLN A 575 55.15 -1.35 20.45
CA GLN A 575 54.52 -0.85 21.69
C GLN A 575 53.01 -1.03 21.68
N GLU A 576 52.37 -0.85 20.51
CA GLU A 576 50.93 -1.01 20.32
C GLU A 576 50.59 -2.06 19.25
N PRO A 577 50.75 -3.38 19.55
CA PRO A 577 50.53 -4.47 18.59
C PRO A 577 49.14 -4.49 17.95
N GLU A 578 48.11 -3.98 18.66
CA GLU A 578 46.74 -3.95 18.15
C GLU A 578 46.51 -2.85 17.11
N LYS A 579 47.18 -1.70 17.28
CA LYS A 579 47.03 -0.53 16.41
C LYS A 579 47.84 -0.59 15.13
N ILE A 580 48.87 -1.43 15.06
CA ILE A 580 49.72 -1.58 13.87
C ILE A 580 48.95 -2.07 12.63
N PHE A 581 47.73 -2.57 12.81
CA PHE A 581 46.81 -2.96 11.74
C PHE A 581 45.73 -1.91 11.42
N GLU A 582 45.70 -0.77 12.12
CA GLU A 582 44.79 0.35 11.84
C GLU A 582 45.27 1.17 10.63
N GLU A 583 44.34 1.83 9.94
CA GLU A 583 44.69 2.69 8.80
C GLU A 583 45.50 3.90 9.28
N TYR A 584 46.58 4.23 8.57
CA TYR A 584 47.43 5.40 8.81
C TYR A 584 48.23 5.38 10.13
N TYR A 585 48.11 4.32 10.93
CA TYR A 585 48.84 4.20 12.18
C TYR A 585 50.30 3.76 11.97
N ARG A 586 51.25 4.45 12.61
CA ARG A 586 52.69 4.16 12.62
C ARG A 586 53.33 4.61 13.93
N GLU A 587 54.26 3.82 14.48
CA GLU A 587 54.99 4.17 15.72
C GLU A 587 56.13 5.18 15.48
N GLU A 588 56.78 5.16 14.32
CA GLU A 588 57.80 6.15 13.92
C GLU A 588 57.38 6.89 12.63
N GLN A 589 57.33 8.23 12.69
CA GLN A 589 57.02 9.09 11.55
C GLN A 589 58.21 9.31 10.60
N SER A 590 59.44 8.94 11.01
CA SER A 590 60.69 9.24 10.28
C SER A 590 61.11 8.21 9.22
N GLN A 591 60.46 7.03 9.16
CA GLN A 591 60.72 6.02 8.12
C GLN A 591 59.71 6.10 6.97
N GLU A 592 59.97 5.52 5.79
CA GLU A 592 59.10 5.58 4.61
C GLU A 592 57.86 4.63 4.67
N GLY A 593 56.63 5.18 4.52
CA GLY A 593 55.35 4.43 4.40
C GLY A 593 54.08 5.18 4.86
N PHE A 594 52.89 4.83 4.35
CA PHE A 594 51.60 5.46 4.72
C PHE A 594 50.81 4.73 5.83
N GLY A 595 51.29 3.60 6.35
CA GLY A 595 50.56 2.82 7.35
C GLY A 595 49.34 2.07 6.80
N LEU A 596 49.33 1.77 5.49
CA LEU A 596 48.23 1.06 4.82
C LEU A 596 48.49 -0.44 4.63
N GLY A 597 49.76 -0.87 4.58
CA GLY A 597 50.14 -2.25 4.23
C GLY A 597 49.57 -3.31 5.18
N LEU A 598 49.82 -3.20 6.49
CA LEU A 598 49.31 -4.18 7.45
C LEU A 598 47.78 -4.13 7.62
N ASN A 599 47.16 -2.96 7.45
CA ASN A 599 45.71 -2.85 7.40
C ASN A 599 45.12 -3.63 6.21
N LEU A 600 45.73 -3.49 5.02
CA LEU A 600 45.36 -4.24 3.83
C LEU A 600 45.52 -5.74 4.06
N VAL A 601 46.64 -6.17 4.65
CA VAL A 601 46.87 -7.57 5.01
C VAL A 601 45.78 -8.10 5.97
N ARG A 602 45.44 -7.35 7.02
CA ARG A 602 44.37 -7.74 7.97
C ARG A 602 43.01 -7.87 7.29
N ARG A 603 42.70 -6.98 6.33
CA ARG A 603 41.46 -7.05 5.54
C ARG A 603 41.42 -8.29 4.65
N ILE A 604 42.48 -8.54 3.89
CA ILE A 604 42.59 -9.74 3.05
C ILE A 604 42.46 -11.01 3.91
N CYS A 605 43.12 -11.04 5.06
CA CYS A 605 43.03 -12.17 5.99
C CYS A 605 41.60 -12.41 6.48
N LYS A 606 40.85 -11.35 6.81
CA LYS A 606 39.45 -11.46 7.21
C LYS A 606 38.53 -11.94 6.07
N GLU A 607 38.76 -11.46 4.84
CA GLU A 607 37.99 -11.88 3.65
C GLU A 607 38.23 -13.35 3.29
N GLU A 608 39.47 -13.82 3.42
CA GLU A 608 39.90 -15.16 3.00
C GLU A 608 39.94 -16.18 4.15
N ASN A 609 39.46 -15.81 5.34
CA ASN A 609 39.51 -16.61 6.57
C ASN A 609 40.92 -17.10 6.95
N VAL A 610 41.94 -16.28 6.70
CA VAL A 610 43.32 -16.52 7.14
C VAL A 610 43.47 -15.93 8.55
N LYS A 611 43.87 -16.76 9.52
CA LYS A 611 44.13 -16.26 10.88
C LYS A 611 45.49 -15.57 10.91
N ILE A 612 45.52 -14.34 11.41
CA ILE A 612 46.75 -13.56 11.61
C ILE A 612 47.07 -13.48 13.12
N THR A 613 48.34 -13.61 13.49
CA THR A 613 48.81 -13.44 14.87
C THR A 613 50.13 -12.69 14.87
N LEU A 614 50.26 -11.71 15.77
CA LEU A 614 51.48 -10.92 15.97
C LEU A 614 52.00 -11.21 17.38
N HIS A 615 53.28 -11.51 17.48
CA HIS A 615 54.01 -11.56 18.73
C HIS A 615 55.24 -10.66 18.62
N SER A 616 55.38 -9.68 19.52
CA SER A 616 56.53 -8.78 19.55
C SER A 616 57.07 -8.67 20.97
N SER A 617 58.37 -8.88 21.09
CA SER A 617 59.14 -8.85 22.35
C SER A 617 60.39 -7.99 22.16
N GLU A 618 61.19 -7.83 23.21
CA GLU A 618 62.45 -7.06 23.11
C GLU A 618 63.49 -7.68 22.17
N ASN A 619 63.39 -8.99 21.90
CA ASN A 619 64.37 -9.74 21.11
C ASN A 619 63.84 -10.25 19.77
N ILE A 620 62.52 -10.40 19.62
CA ILE A 620 61.94 -10.94 18.39
C ILE A 620 60.54 -10.38 18.13
N THR A 621 60.28 -10.03 16.88
CA THR A 621 58.95 -9.74 16.35
C THR A 621 58.61 -10.78 15.29
N SER A 622 57.45 -11.39 15.39
CA SER A 622 56.98 -12.44 14.50
C SER A 622 55.53 -12.24 14.09
N PHE A 623 55.27 -12.30 12.79
CA PHE A 623 53.95 -12.36 12.19
C PHE A 623 53.67 -13.80 11.74
N SER A 624 52.49 -14.32 12.07
CA SER A 624 52.03 -15.66 11.70
C SER A 624 50.71 -15.60 10.95
N TYR A 625 50.62 -16.35 9.85
CA TYR A 625 49.46 -16.47 8.98
C TYR A 625 49.08 -17.93 8.80
N GLN A 626 47.83 -18.28 9.12
CA GLN A 626 47.31 -19.64 8.99
C GLN A 626 46.45 -19.78 7.74
N PHE A 627 46.97 -20.46 6.73
CA PHE A 627 46.27 -20.80 5.49
C PHE A 627 45.66 -22.19 5.56
N LYS A 628 44.49 -22.38 4.95
CA LYS A 628 43.90 -23.72 4.79
C LYS A 628 44.52 -24.43 3.59
N VAL A 629 45.03 -25.65 3.80
CA VAL A 629 45.67 -26.45 2.76
C VAL A 629 44.61 -27.17 1.92
N LEU A 630 44.89 -27.36 0.64
CA LEU A 630 44.12 -28.26 -0.23
C LEU A 630 44.51 -29.70 0.10
N ASN A 631 43.61 -30.43 0.76
CA ASN A 631 43.77 -31.87 0.90
C ASN A 631 43.66 -32.51 -0.49
N THR A 632 44.61 -33.41 -0.78
CA THR A 632 44.75 -34.05 -2.10
C THR A 632 43.59 -34.96 -2.42
#